data_AF-G3SY87-F1
#
_entry.id   AF-G3SY87-F1
#
_cell.length_a   1.000
_cell.length_b   1.000
_cell.length_c   1.000
_cell.angle_alpha   90.00
_cell.angle_beta   90.00
_cell.angle_gamma   90.00
#
_symmetry.space_group_name_H-M   'P 1'
#
loop_
_entity.id
_entity.type
_entity.pdbx_description
1 polymer ?
#
loop_
_entity_poly.entity_id
_entity_poly.type
_entity_poly.pdbx_seq_one_letter_code
_entity_poly.pdbx_strand_id
1 'polypeptide(L)'
;WGSSFCRNYGELTDCTRQVAQRLRCFWPNPEVDRFFVAVHQHYFRSCSSSGLAARDPPGNILCPFVLLPIMVTLFVTLMVLWQS
;
A
#
# COMPACT_ATOMS: atom_id res chain seq x y z
N TRP A 1 9.23 -2.03 0.93
CA TRP A 1 9.95 -3.30 1.15
C TRP A 1 11.25 -3.20 0.40
N GLY A 2 12.35 -3.70 0.97
CA GLY A 2 13.64 -3.72 0.27
C GLY A 2 13.57 -4.62 -0.98
N SER A 3 14.32 -4.29 -2.02
CA SER A 3 14.35 -5.04 -3.30
C SER A 3 14.69 -6.52 -3.12
N SER A 4 15.62 -6.85 -2.22
CA SER A 4 15.98 -8.22 -1.87
C SER A 4 14.84 -9.01 -1.24
N PHE A 5 13.99 -8.35 -0.46
CA PHE A 5 12.87 -8.98 0.23
C PHE A 5 11.76 -9.34 -0.76
N CYS A 6 11.41 -8.42 -1.66
CA CYS A 6 10.44 -8.68 -2.72
C CYS A 6 10.87 -9.85 -3.62
N ARG A 7 12.18 -9.95 -3.92
CA ARG A 7 12.72 -11.07 -4.69
C ARG A 7 12.54 -12.40 -3.97
N ASN A 8 12.95 -12.51 -2.70
CA ASN A 8 12.82 -13.75 -1.94
C ASN A 8 11.36 -14.19 -1.75
N TYR A 9 10.46 -13.23 -1.52
CA TYR A 9 9.03 -13.54 -1.41
C TYR A 9 8.41 -13.96 -2.76
N GLY A 10 8.88 -13.38 -3.86
CA GLY A 10 8.53 -13.82 -5.22
C GLY A 10 8.97 -15.26 -5.49
N GLU A 11 10.22 -15.59 -5.18
CA GLU A 11 10.75 -16.97 -5.31
C GLU A 11 9.96 -17.97 -4.45
N LEU A 12 9.59 -17.59 -3.22
CA LEU A 12 8.73 -18.41 -2.36
C LEU A 12 7.36 -18.67 -3.01
N THR A 13 6.78 -17.63 -3.60
CA THR A 13 5.49 -17.71 -4.29
C THR A 13 5.56 -18.64 -5.49
N ASP A 14 6.60 -18.51 -6.33
CA ASP A 14 6.80 -19.39 -7.48
C ASP A 14 7.08 -20.83 -7.07
N CYS A 15 7.83 -21.05 -5.99
CA CYS A 15 8.03 -22.37 -5.42
C CYS A 15 6.69 -23.03 -5.01
N THR A 16 5.83 -22.31 -4.27
CA THR A 16 4.51 -22.85 -3.88
C THR A 16 3.62 -23.14 -5.08
N ARG A 17 3.70 -22.34 -6.14
CA ARG A 17 3.00 -22.58 -7.40
C ARG A 17 3.49 -23.84 -8.09
N GLN A 18 4.80 -24.05 -8.18
CA GLN A 18 5.38 -25.28 -8.76
C GLN A 18 5.00 -26.52 -7.95
N VAL A 19 4.99 -26.44 -6.62
CA VAL A 19 4.55 -27.54 -5.76
C VAL A 19 3.09 -27.88 -6.00
N ALA A 20 2.20 -26.88 -6.08
CA ALA A 20 0.80 -27.09 -6.41
C ALA A 20 0.63 -27.75 -7.79
N GLN A 21 1.39 -27.30 -8.79
CA GLN A 21 1.40 -27.92 -10.13
C GLN A 21 1.86 -29.39 -10.09
N ARG A 22 2.93 -29.72 -9.35
CA ARG A 22 3.41 -31.11 -9.20
C ARG A 22 2.40 -32.01 -8.51
N LEU A 23 1.70 -31.48 -7.51
CA LEU A 23 0.62 -32.18 -6.81
C LEU A 23 -0.70 -32.20 -7.60
N ARG A 24 -0.75 -31.58 -8.79
CA ARG A 24 -1.96 -31.37 -9.61
C ARG A 24 -3.09 -30.67 -8.84
N CYS A 25 -2.72 -29.80 -7.92
CA CYS A 25 -3.64 -28.96 -7.16
C CYS A 25 -3.75 -27.57 -7.80
N PHE A 26 -4.91 -26.93 -7.62
CA PHE A 26 -5.08 -25.54 -8.02
C PHE A 26 -4.28 -24.61 -7.10
N TRP A 27 -3.73 -23.54 -7.66
CA TRP A 27 -3.09 -22.46 -6.92
C TRP A 27 -3.85 -21.16 -7.20
N PRO A 28 -4.27 -20.39 -6.19
CA PRO A 28 -4.11 -20.64 -4.75
C PRO A 28 -5.12 -21.67 -4.19
N ASN A 29 -4.80 -22.26 -3.04
CA ASN A 29 -5.66 -23.19 -2.29
C ASN A 29 -5.60 -22.90 -0.78
N PRO A 30 -6.51 -23.46 0.05
CA PRO A 30 -6.54 -23.19 1.48
C PRO A 30 -5.25 -23.53 2.23
N GLU A 31 -4.50 -24.54 1.78
CA GLU A 31 -3.23 -24.90 2.41
C GLU A 31 -2.13 -23.86 2.14
N VAL A 32 -2.07 -23.37 0.89
CA VAL A 32 -1.18 -22.25 0.52
C VAL A 32 -1.54 -21.00 1.32
N ASP A 33 -2.84 -20.72 1.54
CA ASP A 33 -3.28 -19.57 2.33
C ASP A 33 -2.82 -19.68 3.79
N ARG A 34 -3.04 -20.83 4.44
CA ARG A 34 -2.53 -21.09 5.81
C ARG A 34 -1.02 -20.96 5.90
N PHE A 35 -0.30 -21.48 4.90
CA PHE A 35 1.15 -21.36 4.83
C PHE A 35 1.60 -19.90 4.78
N PHE A 36 1.01 -19.09 3.89
CA PHE A 36 1.36 -17.67 3.79
C PHE A 36 0.96 -16.90 5.06
N VAL A 37 -0.19 -17.16 5.67
CA VAL A 37 -0.57 -16.55 6.95
C VAL A 37 0.45 -16.85 8.05
N ALA A 38 0.93 -18.09 8.16
CA ALA A 38 1.96 -18.46 9.13
C ALA A 38 3.30 -17.75 8.85
N VAL A 39 3.71 -17.66 7.59
CA VAL A 39 4.90 -16.89 7.17
C VAL A 39 4.75 -15.42 7.55
N HIS A 40 3.59 -14.82 7.31
CA HIS A 40 3.32 -13.42 7.69
C HIS A 40 3.31 -13.21 9.20
N GLN A 41 2.74 -14.12 9.96
CA GLN A 41 2.76 -14.06 11.43
C GLN A 41 4.16 -14.27 12.02
N HIS A 42 5.02 -15.05 11.36
CA HIS A 42 6.36 -15.34 11.86
C HIS A 42 7.38 -14.25 11.48
N TYR A 43 7.38 -13.81 10.22
CA TYR A 43 8.39 -12.89 9.68
C TYR A 43 7.93 -11.43 9.60
N PHE A 44 6.61 -11.18 9.42
CA PHE A 44 6.07 -9.83 9.24
C PHE A 44 5.22 -9.33 10.42
N ARG A 45 5.28 -10.00 11.58
CA ARG A 45 4.49 -9.63 12.77
C ARG A 45 4.66 -8.19 13.21
N SER A 46 5.89 -7.68 13.07
CA SER A 46 6.27 -6.33 13.50
C SER A 46 6.32 -5.33 12.34
N CYS A 47 5.96 -5.76 11.13
CA CYS A 47 5.90 -4.86 9.99
C CYS A 47 4.56 -4.11 9.98
N SER A 48 4.61 -2.78 9.88
CA SER A 48 3.41 -1.97 9.65
C SER A 48 2.79 -2.33 8.29
N SER A 49 1.50 -2.68 8.28
CA SER A 49 0.71 -2.95 7.07
C SER A 49 0.55 -1.70 6.18
N SER A 50 0.89 -0.53 6.71
CA SER A 50 0.54 0.78 6.15
C SER A 50 1.63 1.38 5.27
N GLY A 51 2.84 0.80 5.25
CA GLY A 51 4.02 1.48 4.71
C GLY A 51 4.29 1.37 3.20
N LEU A 52 3.43 0.70 2.41
CA LEU A 52 3.81 0.26 1.05
C LEU A 52 2.78 0.35 -0.06
N ALA A 53 1.50 0.46 0.25
CA ALA A 53 0.61 1.05 -0.72
C ALA A 53 0.98 2.54 -0.75
N ALA A 54 1.23 3.12 -1.92
CA ALA A 54 1.17 4.56 -2.10
C ALA A 54 -0.25 4.96 -1.69
N ARG A 55 -0.41 5.30 -0.41
CA ARG A 55 -1.69 5.57 0.21
C ARG A 55 -1.74 7.06 0.39
N ASP A 56 -2.85 7.65 -0.06
CA ASP A 56 -3.06 9.06 0.14
C ASP A 56 -2.84 9.40 1.62
N PRO A 57 -2.17 10.54 1.91
CA PRO A 57 -2.04 11.03 3.27
C PRO A 57 -3.40 11.01 3.97
N PRO A 58 -3.45 10.72 5.29
CA PRO A 58 -4.70 10.78 6.04
C PRO A 58 -5.40 12.14 5.80
N GLY A 59 -6.72 12.11 5.66
CA GLY A 59 -7.52 13.27 5.23
C GLY A 59 -7.32 14.54 6.07
N ASN A 60 -6.87 14.38 7.32
CA ASN A 60 -6.50 15.50 8.20
C ASN A 60 -5.31 16.35 7.69
N ILE A 61 -4.44 15.79 6.84
CA ILE A 61 -3.33 16.51 6.19
C ILE A 61 -3.72 16.91 4.77
N LEU A 62 -4.49 16.07 4.07
CA LEU A 62 -4.91 16.34 2.70
C LEU A 62 -5.87 17.53 2.60
N CYS A 63 -6.89 17.59 3.48
CA CYS A 63 -7.91 18.63 3.47
C CYS A 63 -7.34 20.06 3.61
N PRO A 64 -6.47 20.37 4.59
CA PRO A 64 -5.91 21.72 4.68
C PRO A 64 -5.05 22.08 3.46
N PHE A 65 -4.31 21.12 2.88
CA PHE A 65 -3.51 21.34 1.68
C PHE A 65 -4.35 21.69 0.44
N VAL A 66 -5.58 21.18 0.36
CA VAL A 66 -6.51 21.50 -0.73
C VAL A 66 -7.26 22.81 -0.46
N LEU A 67 -7.69 23.04 0.78
CA LEU A 67 -8.49 24.22 1.13
C LEU A 67 -7.66 25.51 1.20
N LEU A 68 -6.42 25.44 1.71
CA LEU A 68 -5.52 26.58 1.83
C LEU A 68 -5.32 27.33 0.50
N PRO A 69 -4.92 26.70 -0.63
CA PRO A 69 -4.71 27.42 -1.89
C PRO A 69 -6.00 28.02 -2.45
N ILE A 70 -7.15 27.37 -2.25
CA ILE A 70 -8.46 27.91 -2.67
C ILE A 70 -8.76 29.18 -1.88
N MET A 71 -8.60 29.15 -0.56
CA MET A 71 -8.84 30.31 0.31
C MET A 71 -7.91 31.47 -0.04
N VAL A 72 -6.63 31.20 -0.30
CA VAL A 72 -5.65 32.22 -0.72
C VAL A 72 -6.07 32.83 -2.06
N THR A 73 -6.47 32.01 -3.03
CA THR A 73 -6.86 32.49 -4.35
C THR A 73 -8.10 33.40 -4.26
N LEU A 74 -9.12 32.98 -3.50
CA LEU A 74 -10.32 33.79 -3.25
C LEU A 74 -10.00 35.10 -2.53
N PHE A 75 -9.10 35.06 -1.55
CA PHE A 75 -8.70 36.25 -0.83
C PHE A 75 -7.99 37.26 -1.75
N VAL A 76 -7.05 36.79 -2.58
CA VAL A 76 -6.34 37.65 -3.54
C VAL A 76 -7.31 38.26 -4.55
N THR A 77 -8.23 37.49 -5.12
CA THR A 77 -9.21 38.03 -6.08
C THR A 77 -10.12 39.07 -5.45
N LEU A 78 -10.58 38.85 -4.21
CA LEU A 78 -11.38 39.82 -3.47
C LEU A 78 -10.60 41.10 -3.15
N MET A 79 -9.32 40.99 -2.74
CA MET A 79 -8.48 42.18 -2.52
C MET A 79 -8.26 42.97 -3.81
N VAL A 80 -8.00 42.28 -4.93
CA VAL A 80 -7.82 42.93 -6.24
C VAL A 80 -9.10 43.64 -6.68
N LEU A 81 -10.26 43.02 -6.49
CA LEU A 81 -11.56 43.65 -6.80
C LEU A 81 -11.84 44.86 -5.90
N TRP A 82 -11.47 44.79 -4.63
CA TRP A 82 -11.66 45.90 -3.70
C TRP A 82 -10.71 47.08 -4.00
N GLN A 83 -9.50 46.79 -4.48
CA GLN A 83 -8.49 47.79 -4.83
C GLN A 83 -8.69 48.39 -6.23
N SER A 84 -9.67 47.89 -7.00
CA SER A 84 -10.02 48.36 -8.35
C SER A 84 -11.19 49.33 -8.34
#